data_AF-A0A938SPX8-F1
#
_entry.id   AF-A0A938SPX8-F1
#
_cell.length_a   1.000
_cell.length_b   1.000
_cell.length_c   1.000
_cell.angle_alpha   90.00
_cell.angle_beta   90.00
_cell.angle_gamma   90.00
#
_symmetry.space_group_name_H-M   'P 1'
#
loop_
_entity.id
_entity.type
_entity.pdbx_description
1 polymer ?
#
loop_
_entity_poly.entity_id
_entity_poly.type
_entity_poly.pdbx_seq_one_letter_code
_entity_poly.pdbx_strand_id
1 'polypeptide(L)'
;MFTTLWSEAHGEAGVRTGVDVGGHGLWTFERVSDFAFRILDLAPAVLGAEAVVRLGWFVVGQGTRASSIGEHFRASGREIHAGHILGWAMVLLVAAVVVWGVSRAVAIREGRGSHSPRRLFAELCRVHGLDAPSCRLLRQLARSHRLDHPALVFVRPALFDQLDATLQPSSDQVRQLKDRVFGPALEARPLAD
;
A
#
# COMPACT_ATOMS: atom_id res chain seq x y z
N MET A 1 -62.35 0.51 9.02
CA MET A 1 -61.98 1.77 9.73
C MET A 1 -60.58 1.51 10.28
N PHE A 2 -59.53 2.23 9.81
CA PHE A 2 -58.06 1.98 9.96
C PHE A 2 -57.32 1.33 8.77
N THR A 3 -57.35 1.92 7.57
CA THR A 3 -56.41 1.53 6.47
C THR A 3 -55.87 2.70 5.64
N THR A 4 -55.78 3.93 6.17
CA THR A 4 -55.43 5.11 5.35
C THR A 4 -54.36 6.04 5.94
N LEU A 5 -53.34 5.50 6.63
CA LEU A 5 -52.31 6.33 7.31
C LEU A 5 -50.85 5.92 7.03
N TRP A 6 -50.58 5.31 5.87
CA TRP A 6 -49.21 4.96 5.45
C TRP A 6 -48.98 5.28 3.97
N SER A 7 -49.17 6.54 3.57
CA SER A 7 -49.02 6.95 2.16
C SER A 7 -48.24 8.26 1.94
N GLU A 8 -47.58 8.82 2.96
CA GLU A 8 -47.10 10.20 2.87
C GLU A 8 -45.73 10.41 3.52
N ALA A 9 -44.73 9.64 3.08
CA ALA A 9 -43.33 9.86 3.47
C ALA A 9 -42.30 9.47 2.37
N HIS A 10 -42.70 9.44 1.10
CA HIS A 10 -41.75 9.33 -0.03
C HIS A 10 -41.64 10.68 -0.73
N GLY A 11 -40.98 11.62 -0.06
CA GLY A 11 -40.54 12.88 -0.64
C GLY A 11 -39.36 12.64 -1.57
N GLU A 12 -39.63 12.75 -2.87
CA GLU A 12 -38.79 13.26 -3.95
C GLU A 12 -37.27 13.11 -3.79
N ALA A 13 -36.76 11.92 -4.11
CA ALA A 13 -35.38 11.74 -4.55
C ALA A 13 -35.23 12.32 -5.96
N GLY A 14 -34.95 13.63 -6.03
CA GLY A 14 -34.47 14.29 -7.23
C GLY A 14 -33.14 13.67 -7.66
N VAL A 15 -33.19 12.80 -8.67
CA VAL A 15 -32.05 12.25 -9.37
C VAL A 15 -31.32 13.40 -10.09
N ARG A 16 -30.40 14.05 -9.38
CA ARG A 16 -29.31 14.83 -9.99
C ARG A 16 -28.15 13.87 -10.21
N THR A 17 -28.10 13.27 -11.40
CA THR A 17 -26.88 12.69 -11.96
C THR A 17 -25.90 13.82 -12.30
N GLY A 18 -25.34 14.45 -11.27
CA GLY A 18 -24.17 15.31 -11.35
C GLY A 18 -22.97 14.50 -10.90
N VAL A 19 -22.49 13.63 -11.77
CA VAL A 19 -21.17 13.01 -11.61
C VAL A 19 -20.15 14.13 -11.84
N ASP A 20 -19.85 14.85 -10.75
CA ASP A 20 -18.71 15.74 -10.69
C ASP A 20 -17.46 14.87 -10.63
N VAL A 21 -16.90 14.58 -11.81
CA VAL A 21 -15.56 14.00 -11.96
C VAL A 21 -14.56 15.12 -11.64
N GLY A 22 -14.58 15.55 -10.38
CA GLY A 22 -13.69 16.54 -9.81
C GLY A 22 -12.28 15.99 -9.76
N GLY A 23 -11.50 16.31 -10.79
CA GLY A 23 -10.05 16.22 -10.75
C GLY A 23 -9.46 14.99 -11.41
N HIS A 24 -9.75 14.81 -12.71
CA HIS A 24 -8.68 14.39 -13.63
C HIS A 24 -7.58 15.47 -13.59
N GLY A 25 -6.77 15.44 -12.54
CA GLY A 25 -5.47 16.07 -12.53
C GLY A 25 -4.69 15.40 -13.64
N LEU A 26 -4.77 15.97 -14.85
CA LEU A 26 -3.72 15.92 -15.84
C LEU A 26 -2.42 16.02 -15.04
N TRP A 27 -1.71 14.90 -14.96
CA TRP A 27 -0.39 14.87 -14.40
C TRP A 27 0.42 15.82 -15.27
N THR A 28 0.56 17.07 -14.82
CA THR A 28 1.34 18.05 -15.53
C THR A 28 2.75 17.50 -15.64
N PHE A 29 3.33 17.64 -16.83
CA PHE A 29 4.65 17.14 -17.17
C PHE A 29 5.70 17.48 -16.09
N GLU A 30 5.53 18.61 -15.38
CA GLU A 30 6.35 19.04 -14.24
C GLU A 30 6.33 18.10 -13.03
N ARG A 31 5.17 17.51 -12.65
CA ARG A 31 5.14 16.54 -11.53
C ARG A 31 5.74 15.20 -11.90
N VAL A 32 5.64 14.81 -13.16
CA VAL A 32 6.26 13.58 -13.67
C VAL A 32 7.77 13.75 -13.72
N SER A 33 8.29 14.92 -14.11
CA SER A 33 9.72 15.21 -14.05
C SER A 33 10.23 15.27 -12.62
N ASP A 34 9.53 15.93 -11.69
CA ASP A 34 9.95 15.98 -10.28
C ASP A 34 10.00 14.59 -9.64
N PHE A 35 9.06 13.72 -9.96
CA PHE A 35 9.06 12.34 -9.49
C PHE A 35 10.17 11.50 -10.14
N ALA A 36 10.41 11.69 -11.45
CA ALA A 36 11.51 11.04 -12.16
C ALA A 36 12.88 11.49 -11.63
N PHE A 37 13.06 12.78 -11.33
CA PHE A 37 14.27 13.32 -10.72
C PHE A 37 14.51 12.75 -9.32
N ARG A 38 13.48 12.64 -8.48
CA ARG A 38 13.61 12.01 -7.15
C ARG A 38 13.98 10.52 -7.24
N ILE A 39 13.49 9.80 -8.25
CA ILE A 39 13.87 8.40 -8.47
C ILE A 39 15.33 8.28 -8.97
N LEU A 40 15.77 9.18 -9.86
CA LEU A 40 17.17 9.25 -10.29
C LEU A 40 18.12 9.62 -9.14
N ASP A 41 17.70 10.47 -8.22
CA ASP A 41 18.52 10.94 -7.09
C ASP A 41 18.71 9.87 -6.00
N LEU A 42 17.85 8.84 -5.97
CA LEU A 42 17.99 7.67 -5.09
C LEU A 42 18.81 6.53 -5.70
N ALA A 43 19.08 6.55 -7.00
CA ALA A 43 19.90 5.54 -7.70
C ALA A 43 21.35 5.41 -7.15
N PRO A 44 22.10 6.49 -6.86
CA PRO A 44 23.48 6.36 -6.39
C PRO A 44 23.58 5.74 -4.99
N ALA A 45 22.55 5.90 -4.15
CA ALA A 45 22.52 5.34 -2.80
C ALA A 45 22.34 3.82 -2.76
N VAL A 46 21.75 3.23 -3.82
CA VAL A 46 21.41 1.79 -3.87
C VAL A 46 22.35 1.00 -4.78
N LEU A 47 22.85 1.62 -5.86
CA LEU A 47 23.71 0.95 -6.84
C LEU A 47 25.20 1.30 -6.67
N GLY A 48 25.54 2.31 -5.86
CA GLY A 48 26.87 2.90 -5.82
C GLY A 48 27.10 3.76 -7.07
N ALA A 49 27.62 4.97 -6.89
CA ALA A 49 27.83 5.94 -7.99
C ALA A 49 28.60 5.32 -9.18
N GLU A 50 29.54 4.43 -8.89
CA GLU A 50 30.32 3.66 -9.87
C GLU A 50 29.47 2.81 -10.82
N ALA A 51 28.40 2.17 -10.33
CA ALA A 51 27.55 1.31 -11.17
C ALA A 51 26.68 2.13 -12.11
N VAL A 52 26.18 3.28 -11.66
CA VAL A 52 25.39 4.20 -12.48
C VAL A 52 26.26 4.81 -13.58
N VAL A 53 27.50 5.22 -13.25
CA VAL A 53 28.47 5.73 -14.22
C VAL A 53 28.87 4.66 -15.23
N ARG A 54 29.12 3.42 -14.78
CA ARG A 54 29.43 2.29 -15.69
C ARG A 54 28.25 1.94 -16.60
N LEU A 55 27.01 1.97 -16.10
CA LEU A 55 25.83 1.72 -16.92
C LEU A 55 25.63 2.83 -17.96
N GLY A 56 25.80 4.10 -17.56
CA GLY A 56 25.74 5.25 -18.45
C GLY A 56 26.78 5.18 -19.57
N TRP A 57 28.03 4.87 -19.23
CA TRP A 57 29.09 4.68 -20.23
C TRP A 57 28.85 3.48 -21.14
N PHE A 58 28.28 2.39 -20.63
CA PHE A 58 27.94 1.23 -21.45
C PHE A 58 26.85 1.55 -22.48
N VAL A 59 25.82 2.32 -22.07
CA VAL A 59 24.73 2.75 -22.97
C VAL A 59 25.24 3.75 -24.01
N VAL A 60 26.05 4.73 -23.61
CA VAL A 60 26.65 5.71 -24.53
C VAL A 60 27.67 5.02 -25.47
N GLY A 61 28.40 4.01 -25.00
CA GLY A 61 29.38 3.26 -25.78
C GLY A 61 28.79 2.37 -26.88
N GLN A 62 27.53 1.94 -26.75
CA GLN A 62 26.85 1.11 -27.75
C GLN A 62 26.32 1.93 -28.95
N GLY A 63 26.20 3.26 -28.81
CA GLY A 63 25.62 4.15 -29.81
C GLY A 63 26.38 4.21 -31.14
N THR A 64 27.65 3.83 -31.17
CA THR A 64 28.48 3.89 -32.38
C THR A 64 28.46 2.61 -33.23
N ARG A 65 27.87 1.51 -32.73
CA ARG A 65 27.73 0.23 -33.47
C ARG A 65 26.37 0.03 -34.14
N ALA A 66 25.36 0.83 -33.79
CA ALA A 66 24.03 0.71 -34.37
C ALA A 66 23.91 1.29 -35.80
N SER A 67 24.89 2.08 -36.25
CA SER A 67 24.87 2.73 -37.56
C SER A 67 25.11 1.76 -38.73
N SER A 68 25.85 0.67 -38.54
CA SER A 68 26.15 -0.29 -39.63
C SER A 68 25.05 -1.33 -39.89
N ILE A 69 24.13 -1.53 -38.94
CA ILE A 69 23.05 -2.51 -39.07
C ILE A 69 21.83 -1.92 -39.82
N GLY A 70 21.69 -0.59 -39.85
CA GLY A 70 20.59 0.10 -40.53
C GLY A 70 20.65 0.05 -42.05
N GLU A 71 21.82 -0.19 -42.65
CA GLU A 71 21.96 -0.19 -44.12
C GLU A 71 21.27 -1.38 -44.79
N HIS A 72 21.04 -2.48 -44.08
CA HIS A 72 20.42 -3.69 -44.66
C HIS A 72 18.90 -3.74 -44.53
N PHE A 73 18.29 -2.83 -43.76
CA PHE A 73 16.83 -2.80 -43.58
C PHE A 73 16.09 -1.91 -44.60
N ARG A 74 16.81 -1.35 -45.58
CA ARG A 74 16.24 -0.42 -46.59
C ARG A 74 15.53 -1.10 -47.76
N ALA A 75 15.60 -2.43 -47.91
CA ALA A 75 15.15 -3.12 -49.13
C ALA A 75 13.70 -3.63 -49.12
N SER A 76 12.99 -3.61 -48.00
CA SER A 76 11.64 -4.20 -47.91
C SER A 76 10.60 -3.13 -47.57
N GLY A 77 9.94 -2.60 -48.61
CA GLY A 77 8.93 -1.56 -48.54
C GLY A 77 7.73 -1.93 -47.66
N ARG A 78 7.77 -1.50 -46.41
CA ARG A 78 6.61 -1.18 -45.58
C ARG A 78 7.08 -0.17 -44.55
N GLU A 79 6.75 1.10 -44.77
CA GLU A 79 7.15 2.27 -43.96
C GLU A 79 6.49 2.29 -42.57
N ILE A 80 6.49 1.15 -41.87
CA ILE A 80 6.26 1.17 -40.43
C ILE A 80 7.50 1.84 -39.86
N HIS A 81 7.31 3.07 -39.41
CA HIS A 81 8.37 3.94 -38.91
C HIS A 81 9.14 3.22 -37.81
N ALA A 82 10.22 2.54 -38.18
CA ALA A 82 11.01 1.71 -37.28
C ALA A 82 11.51 2.49 -36.06
N GLY A 83 11.70 3.80 -36.21
CA GLY A 83 12.02 4.72 -35.12
C GLY A 83 10.94 4.79 -34.03
N HIS A 84 9.64 4.74 -34.39
CA HIS A 84 8.56 4.74 -33.41
C HIS A 84 8.53 3.43 -32.61
N ILE A 85 8.70 2.29 -33.27
CA ILE A 85 8.75 0.98 -32.60
C ILE A 85 9.94 0.93 -31.63
N LEU A 86 11.11 1.36 -32.09
CA LEU A 86 12.31 1.40 -31.26
C LEU A 86 12.16 2.36 -30.06
N GLY A 87 11.53 3.52 -30.28
CA GLY A 87 11.23 4.48 -29.22
C GLY A 87 10.32 3.89 -28.13
N TRP A 88 9.21 3.24 -28.52
CA TRP A 88 8.31 2.58 -27.58
C TRP A 88 8.99 1.43 -26.84
N ALA A 89 9.80 0.64 -27.53
CA ALA A 89 10.56 -0.44 -26.92
C ALA A 89 11.51 0.07 -25.82
N MET A 90 12.19 1.19 -26.05
CA MET A 90 13.06 1.81 -25.05
C MET A 90 12.27 2.35 -23.84
N VAL A 91 11.12 2.98 -24.07
CA VAL A 91 10.26 3.46 -22.97
C VAL A 91 9.76 2.31 -22.10
N LEU A 92 9.30 1.22 -22.72
CA LEU A 92 8.84 0.02 -22.00
C LEU A 92 9.96 -0.63 -21.20
N LEU A 93 11.17 -0.70 -21.78
CA LEU A 93 12.35 -1.23 -21.11
C LEU A 93 12.68 -0.43 -19.84
N VAL A 94 12.73 0.90 -19.95
CA VAL A 94 12.99 1.79 -18.79
C VAL A 94 11.89 1.63 -17.74
N ALA A 95 10.62 1.61 -18.14
CA ALA A 95 9.50 1.41 -17.22
C ALA A 95 9.61 0.07 -16.47
N ALA A 96 9.95 -1.03 -17.17
CA ALA A 96 10.14 -2.34 -16.55
C ALA A 96 11.27 -2.34 -15.51
N VAL A 97 12.39 -1.66 -15.81
CA VAL A 97 13.52 -1.53 -14.87
C VAL A 97 13.13 -0.73 -13.63
N VAL A 98 12.38 0.37 -13.81
CA VAL A 98 11.89 1.19 -12.68
C VAL A 98 10.93 0.38 -11.80
N VAL A 99 9.95 -0.30 -12.40
CA VAL A 99 8.99 -1.14 -11.66
C VAL A 99 9.74 -2.23 -10.89
N TRP A 100 10.65 -2.94 -11.54
CA TRP A 100 11.46 -3.99 -10.90
C TRP A 100 12.31 -3.44 -9.73
N GLY A 101 12.94 -2.27 -9.92
CA GLY A 101 13.73 -1.60 -8.90
C GLY A 101 12.89 -1.19 -7.69
N VAL A 102 11.73 -0.59 -7.92
CA VAL A 102 10.78 -0.20 -6.86
C VAL A 102 10.27 -1.43 -6.12
N SER A 103 9.84 -2.48 -6.81
CA SER A 103 9.39 -3.73 -6.18
C SER A 103 10.48 -4.34 -5.31
N ARG A 104 11.73 -4.33 -5.76
CA ARG A 104 12.86 -4.85 -4.97
C ARG A 104 13.18 -3.95 -3.78
N ALA A 105 13.10 -2.64 -3.93
CA ALA A 105 13.31 -1.69 -2.83
C ALA A 105 12.24 -1.84 -1.74
N VAL A 106 10.97 -2.03 -2.13
CA VAL A 106 9.86 -2.32 -1.22
C VAL A 106 10.08 -3.65 -0.51
N ALA A 107 10.40 -4.72 -1.24
CA ALA A 107 10.67 -6.04 -0.66
C ALA A 107 11.87 -6.01 0.31
N ILE A 108 12.90 -5.21 0.03
CA ILE A 108 14.04 -5.01 0.93
C ILE A 108 13.64 -4.23 2.19
N ARG A 109 12.79 -3.21 2.05
CA ARG A 109 12.27 -2.44 3.20
C ARG A 109 11.37 -3.31 4.08
N GLU A 110 10.54 -4.14 3.47
CA GLU A 110 9.72 -5.13 4.16
C GLU A 110 10.57 -6.23 4.81
N GLY A 111 11.63 -6.69 4.15
CA GLY A 111 12.53 -7.73 4.66
C GLY A 111 13.54 -7.27 5.72
N ARG A 112 13.92 -5.98 5.74
CA ARG A 112 14.90 -5.43 6.71
C ARG A 112 14.28 -4.61 7.82
N GLY A 113 13.01 -4.21 7.69
CA GLY A 113 12.21 -3.86 8.85
C GLY A 113 12.01 -5.13 9.65
N SER A 114 12.81 -5.34 10.70
CA SER A 114 12.51 -6.33 11.73
C SER A 114 11.03 -6.15 12.09
N HIS A 115 10.20 -7.07 11.61
CA HIS A 115 8.81 -7.24 12.02
C HIS A 115 8.87 -7.72 13.46
N SER A 116 9.39 -6.88 14.36
CA SER A 116 9.47 -7.22 15.75
C SER A 116 8.01 -7.33 16.18
N PRO A 117 7.56 -8.52 16.59
CA PRO A 117 6.14 -8.72 16.90
C PRO A 117 5.70 -7.79 18.05
N ARG A 118 6.68 -7.27 18.81
CA ARG A 118 6.50 -6.21 19.82
C ARG A 118 6.15 -4.85 19.22
N ARG A 119 6.81 -4.42 18.13
CA ARG A 119 6.51 -3.14 17.46
C ARG A 119 5.13 -3.17 16.80
N LEU A 120 4.81 -4.27 16.12
CA LEU A 120 3.49 -4.45 15.50
C LEU A 120 2.37 -4.45 16.55
N PHE A 121 2.59 -5.11 17.69
CA PHE A 121 1.65 -5.03 18.81
C PHE A 121 1.50 -3.61 19.36
N ALA A 122 2.60 -2.88 19.54
CA ALA A 122 2.56 -1.49 20.03
C ALA A 122 1.83 -0.55 19.04
N GLU A 123 2.01 -0.78 17.74
CA GLU A 123 1.34 -0.03 16.69
C GLU A 123 -0.17 -0.31 16.65
N LEU A 124 -0.58 -1.58 16.78
CA LEU A 124 -1.99 -1.97 16.93
C LEU A 124 -2.61 -1.32 18.16
N CYS A 125 -1.95 -1.40 19.32
CA CYS A 125 -2.38 -0.71 20.53
C CYS A 125 -2.60 0.80 20.32
N ARG A 126 -1.69 1.46 19.58
CA ARG A 126 -1.81 2.89 19.26
C ARG A 126 -3.00 3.18 18.34
N VAL A 127 -3.22 2.36 17.31
CA VAL A 127 -4.34 2.51 16.37
C VAL A 127 -5.69 2.34 17.09
N HIS A 128 -5.77 1.43 18.05
CA HIS A 128 -6.97 1.23 18.88
C HIS A 128 -7.08 2.20 20.07
N GLY A 129 -6.17 3.18 20.19
CA GLY A 129 -6.20 4.17 21.27
C GLY A 129 -6.06 3.57 22.68
N LEU A 130 -5.34 2.44 22.81
CA LEU A 130 -5.18 1.75 24.08
C LEU A 130 -4.10 2.40 24.94
N ASP A 131 -4.41 2.60 26.22
CA ASP A 131 -3.48 3.08 27.23
C ASP A 131 -2.45 2.00 27.63
N ALA A 132 -1.34 2.43 28.23
CA ALA A 132 -0.25 1.51 28.60
C ALA A 132 -0.67 0.37 29.55
N PRO A 133 -1.52 0.60 30.58
CA PRO A 133 -2.12 -0.48 31.39
C PRO A 133 -2.89 -1.50 30.56
N SER A 134 -3.80 -1.07 29.68
CA SER A 134 -4.52 -1.94 28.76
C SER A 134 -3.59 -2.77 27.88
N CYS A 135 -2.53 -2.15 27.36
CA CYS A 135 -1.51 -2.84 26.56
C CYS A 135 -0.72 -3.88 27.39
N ARG A 136 -0.60 -3.71 28.70
CA ARG A 136 0.04 -4.70 29.59
C ARG A 136 -0.91 -5.87 29.84
N LEU A 137 -2.20 -5.61 30.04
CA LEU A 137 -3.22 -6.64 30.23
C LEU A 137 -3.31 -7.55 29.00
N LEU A 138 -3.36 -6.97 27.79
CA LEU A 138 -3.34 -7.75 26.53
C LEU A 138 -2.07 -8.59 26.36
N ARG A 139 -0.91 -8.10 26.84
CA ARG A 139 0.33 -8.89 26.86
C ARG A 139 0.27 -10.03 27.87
N GLN A 140 -0.37 -9.84 29.02
CA GLN A 140 -0.59 -10.92 29.99
C GLN A 140 -1.54 -11.97 29.42
N LEU A 141 -2.60 -11.57 28.75
CA LEU A 141 -3.51 -12.47 28.03
C LEU A 141 -2.77 -13.27 26.95
N ALA A 142 -1.94 -12.61 26.13
CA ALA A 142 -1.13 -13.33 25.14
C ALA A 142 -0.19 -14.38 25.78
N ARG A 143 0.35 -14.06 26.96
CA ARG A 143 1.25 -14.97 27.72
C ARG A 143 0.50 -16.14 28.35
N SER A 144 -0.70 -15.92 28.90
CA SER A 144 -1.50 -17.01 29.48
C SER A 144 -1.88 -18.05 28.42
N HIS A 145 -2.15 -17.60 27.19
CA HIS A 145 -2.41 -18.47 26.04
C HIS A 145 -1.16 -18.96 25.31
N ARG A 146 0.05 -18.67 25.82
CA ARG A 146 1.34 -19.06 25.23
C ARG A 146 1.46 -18.72 23.74
N LEU A 147 0.99 -17.55 23.33
CA LEU A 147 1.08 -17.11 21.94
C LEU A 147 2.53 -16.75 21.59
N ASP A 148 3.00 -17.22 20.43
CA ASP A 148 4.31 -16.85 19.89
C ASP A 148 4.41 -15.33 19.61
N HIS A 149 3.28 -14.72 19.26
CA HIS A 149 3.18 -13.30 18.93
C HIS A 149 2.00 -12.64 19.66
N PRO A 150 2.23 -11.57 20.44
CA PRO A 150 1.17 -10.90 21.19
C PRO A 150 0.13 -10.22 20.28
N ALA A 151 0.49 -9.93 19.03
CA ALA A 151 -0.43 -9.37 18.05
C ALA A 151 -1.57 -10.33 17.66
N LEU A 152 -1.40 -11.65 17.84
CA LEU A 152 -2.44 -12.64 17.52
C LEU A 152 -3.70 -12.48 18.37
N VAL A 153 -3.62 -11.78 19.51
CA VAL A 153 -4.78 -11.43 20.33
C VAL A 153 -5.78 -10.56 19.56
N PHE A 154 -5.30 -9.67 18.68
CA PHE A 154 -6.17 -8.84 17.83
C PHE A 154 -6.86 -9.62 16.70
N VAL A 155 -6.38 -10.83 16.38
CA VAL A 155 -6.93 -11.67 15.30
C VAL A 155 -7.93 -12.70 15.84
N ARG A 156 -7.81 -13.07 17.13
CA ARG A 156 -8.56 -14.17 17.74
C ARG A 156 -9.43 -13.65 18.89
N PRO A 157 -10.64 -13.12 18.62
CA PRO A 157 -11.53 -12.57 19.65
C PRO A 157 -11.96 -13.61 20.69
N ALA A 158 -12.00 -14.89 20.32
CA ALA A 158 -12.34 -15.99 21.23
C ALA A 158 -11.39 -16.11 22.44
N LEU A 159 -10.15 -15.58 22.35
CA LEU A 159 -9.20 -15.60 23.46
C LEU A 159 -9.65 -14.69 24.62
N PHE A 160 -10.48 -13.68 24.36
CA PHE A 160 -11.02 -12.81 25.40
C PHE A 160 -12.10 -13.50 26.24
N ASP A 161 -12.69 -14.59 25.74
CA ASP A 161 -13.74 -15.34 26.44
C ASP A 161 -13.15 -16.49 27.29
N GLN A 162 -11.88 -16.84 27.07
CA GLN A 162 -11.19 -17.97 27.72
C GLN A 162 -10.15 -17.48 28.74
N LEU A 163 -10.58 -16.80 29.79
CA LEU A 163 -9.66 -16.30 30.81
C LEU A 163 -9.14 -17.41 31.73
N ASP A 164 -7.84 -17.41 31.97
CA ASP A 164 -7.19 -18.21 33.01
C ASP A 164 -7.50 -17.66 34.42
N ALA A 165 -7.37 -18.50 35.46
CA ALA A 165 -7.65 -18.14 36.85
C ALA A 165 -6.82 -16.91 37.33
N THR A 166 -5.65 -16.70 36.73
CA THR A 166 -4.78 -15.55 37.01
C THR A 166 -5.35 -14.21 36.53
N LEU A 167 -6.20 -14.23 35.51
CA LEU A 167 -6.80 -13.03 34.90
C LEU A 167 -8.29 -12.87 35.24
N GLN A 168 -8.91 -13.84 35.93
CA GLN A 168 -10.29 -13.74 36.41
C GLN A 168 -10.61 -12.46 37.19
N PRO A 169 -9.74 -11.96 38.10
CA PRO A 169 -10.02 -10.71 38.81
C PRO A 169 -10.14 -9.48 37.89
N SER A 170 -9.62 -9.57 36.66
CA SER A 170 -9.64 -8.51 35.65
C SER A 170 -10.63 -8.81 34.52
N SER A 171 -11.58 -9.74 34.70
CA SER A 171 -12.52 -10.15 33.64
C SER A 171 -13.30 -8.99 33.04
N ASP A 172 -13.74 -8.04 33.87
CA ASP A 172 -14.50 -6.88 33.42
C ASP A 172 -13.65 -5.95 32.55
N GLN A 173 -12.37 -5.77 32.91
CA GLN A 173 -11.42 -4.97 32.13
C GLN A 173 -11.09 -5.64 30.80
N VAL A 174 -10.93 -6.97 30.79
CA VAL A 174 -10.70 -7.74 29.55
C VAL A 174 -11.92 -7.65 28.63
N ARG A 175 -13.14 -7.69 29.17
CA ARG A 175 -14.38 -7.54 28.40
C ARG A 175 -14.51 -6.14 27.80
N GLN A 176 -14.25 -5.09 28.57
CA GLN A 176 -14.22 -3.71 28.05
C GLN A 176 -13.17 -3.53 26.95
N LEU A 177 -12.01 -4.20 27.08
CA LEU A 177 -10.98 -4.17 26.04
C LEU A 177 -11.42 -4.91 24.77
N LYS A 178 -12.12 -6.04 24.90
CA LYS A 178 -12.72 -6.74 23.76
C LYS A 178 -13.66 -5.81 23.00
N ASP A 179 -14.55 -5.12 23.71
CA ASP A 179 -15.50 -4.19 23.12
C ASP A 179 -14.81 -2.97 22.50
N ARG A 180 -13.70 -2.48 23.07
CA ARG A 180 -12.93 -1.38 22.45
C ARG A 180 -12.18 -1.81 21.19
N VAL A 181 -11.64 -3.04 21.16
CA VAL A 181 -10.85 -3.54 20.03
C VAL A 181 -11.74 -4.03 18.88
N PHE A 182 -12.85 -4.70 19.20
CA PHE A 182 -13.73 -5.37 18.24
C PHE A 182 -15.15 -4.79 18.17
N GLY A 183 -15.47 -3.79 18.98
CA GLY A 183 -16.82 -3.26 19.05
C GLY A 183 -17.26 -2.48 17.82
N PRO A 184 -18.54 -2.07 17.81
CA PRO A 184 -19.24 -1.53 16.64
C PRO A 184 -18.70 -0.18 16.14
N ALA A 185 -17.70 0.43 16.79
CA ALA A 185 -17.01 1.59 16.27
C ALA A 185 -16.34 1.32 14.90
N LEU A 186 -16.10 0.06 14.54
CA LEU A 186 -15.68 -0.36 13.19
C LEU A 186 -16.85 -0.49 12.20
N GLU A 187 -18.05 -0.81 12.67
CA GLU A 187 -19.25 -0.97 11.83
C GLU A 187 -19.97 0.38 11.59
N ALA A 188 -19.83 1.33 12.52
CA ALA A 188 -20.52 2.61 12.48
C ALA A 188 -19.78 3.69 11.68
N ARG A 189 -18.70 3.37 10.94
CA ARG A 189 -18.15 4.30 9.94
C ARG A 189 -19.08 4.21 8.73
N PRO A 190 -19.99 5.18 8.52
CA PRO A 190 -20.80 5.19 7.32
C PRO A 190 -19.80 5.29 6.18
N LEU A 191 -19.89 4.39 5.21
CA LEU A 191 -19.30 4.64 3.90
C LEU A 191 -19.84 6.00 3.48
N ALA A 192 -19.00 7.03 3.56
CA ALA A 192 -19.36 8.35 3.12
C ALA A 192 -19.55 8.23 1.61
N ASP A 193 -20.82 8.14 1.22
CA ASP A 193 -21.30 8.29 -0.15
C ASP A 193 -20.89 9.65 -0.73
#